data_AF-A0A923ZWR4-F1
#
_entry.id   AF-A0A923ZWR4-F1
#
_cell.length_a   1.000
_cell.length_b   1.000
_cell.length_c   1.000
_cell.angle_alpha   90.00
_cell.angle_beta   90.00
_cell.angle_gamma   90.00
#
_symmetry.space_group_name_H-M   'P 1'
#
loop_
_entity.id
_entity.type
_entity.pdbx_description
1 polymer ?
#
loop_
_entity_poly.entity_id
_entity_poly.type
_entity_poly.pdbx_seq_one_letter_code
_entity_poly.pdbx_strand_id
1 'polypeptide(L)'
;MSLKFSNQGGSDREIKGYDYLSPSADAEKYKASSDIKAATLPPKVDLRAFMTDVEDQKSLSSCTANAVAGAYEYLVKKYLSKRAFDVSRLFIYYNARLRAGNEIEDKGSHIQYAVDSLMKIGACKEETWPYDLKSVNKKPDENSYVVAADFKIETKKFVPIKLEAWKQSLAEGYPIVFGTALFSSFDSCTPNKGIVSMPSPDETGRKAHGLHAMLCVGYSDIDKMFIVRNSWGDKWGDKGYCYMPYEYLMSEKFNLGDCWIFGRTTPIPDADDSWINDKKSVVDGGRGYNRDNFQFYKDSDYGNFDIWQFVDVYDYDDEVTEEYDELEYEGEGEYDDILGVDGGDEESDEEEDEDEAEDGEEEEEDDDEGEDEEEDEEEEEEEDGEEEEEEEDDDEREDEEEEEDGEQEEDEEDDESDEEEEGEDEEESDEEESDDEEVKK
;
A
#
# COMPACT_ATOMS: atom_id res chain seq x y z
N MET A 1 26.62 15.40 6.04
CA MET A 1 27.46 14.64 5.09
C MET A 1 26.57 14.20 3.95
N SER A 2 26.96 14.49 2.71
CA SER A 2 26.11 14.39 1.51
C SER A 2 26.03 12.96 0.98
N LEU A 3 24.82 12.44 0.74
CA LEU A 3 24.60 11.27 -0.10
C LEU A 3 24.88 11.66 -1.55
N LYS A 4 25.96 11.10 -2.12
CA LYS A 4 26.26 11.15 -3.56
C LYS A 4 25.72 9.89 -4.19
N PHE A 5 24.76 10.01 -5.11
CA PHE A 5 24.51 8.99 -6.11
C PHE A 5 25.25 9.41 -7.38
N SER A 6 26.38 8.76 -7.66
CA SER A 6 27.01 8.82 -8.99
C SER A 6 27.18 7.39 -9.49
N ASN A 7 26.34 6.97 -10.43
CA ASN A 7 26.67 5.82 -11.26
C ASN A 7 27.78 6.25 -12.23
N GLN A 8 29.03 5.95 -11.88
CA GLN A 8 30.11 5.92 -12.86
C GLN A 8 29.89 4.72 -13.78
N GLY A 9 29.17 4.94 -14.88
CA GLY A 9 28.90 3.94 -15.91
C GLY A 9 27.65 4.33 -16.67
N GLY A 10 27.83 4.96 -17.83
CA GLY A 10 26.74 5.52 -18.65
C GLY A 10 25.73 4.50 -19.15
N SER A 11 24.73 4.21 -18.32
CA SER A 11 23.40 3.82 -18.77
C SER A 11 22.38 4.56 -17.90
N ASP A 12 21.68 5.53 -18.49
CA ASP A 12 20.47 6.12 -17.92
C ASP A 12 19.42 5.00 -17.77
N ARG A 13 19.42 4.31 -16.62
CA ARG A 13 18.26 3.50 -16.24
C ARG A 13 17.27 4.44 -15.57
N GLU A 14 16.32 4.91 -16.36
CA GLU A 14 15.09 5.51 -15.85
C GLU A 14 14.34 4.41 -15.09
N ILE A 15 14.38 4.45 -13.75
CA ILE A 15 13.57 3.54 -12.94
C ILE A 15 12.12 4.03 -13.05
N LYS A 16 11.34 3.38 -13.92
CA LYS A 16 9.91 3.59 -14.12
C LYS A 16 9.15 2.55 -13.29
N GLY A 17 8.72 2.90 -12.08
CA GLY A 17 8.06 1.95 -11.19
C GLY A 17 6.55 1.78 -11.45
N TYR A 18 5.87 2.87 -11.78
CA TYR A 18 4.43 2.93 -11.95
C TYR A 18 4.09 3.58 -13.28
N ASP A 19 3.24 2.91 -14.06
CA ASP A 19 2.71 3.39 -15.32
C ASP A 19 1.21 3.66 -15.19
N TYR A 20 0.78 4.86 -15.59
CA TYR A 20 -0.61 5.28 -15.47
C TYR A 20 -1.51 4.46 -16.42
N LEU A 21 -2.54 3.85 -15.85
CA LEU A 21 -3.60 3.19 -16.60
C LEU A 21 -4.90 3.95 -16.38
N SER A 22 -5.54 4.38 -17.47
CA SER A 22 -6.89 4.93 -17.40
C SER A 22 -7.84 3.83 -16.90
N PRO A 23 -8.68 4.10 -15.88
CA PRO A 23 -9.59 3.10 -15.36
C PRO A 23 -10.57 2.65 -16.43
N SER A 24 -11.01 1.38 -16.36
CA SER A 24 -12.03 0.85 -17.27
C SER A 24 -13.31 1.70 -17.23
N ALA A 25 -13.99 1.82 -18.37
CA ALA A 25 -15.16 2.70 -18.49
C ALA A 25 -16.31 2.30 -17.54
N ASP A 26 -16.35 1.03 -17.16
CA ASP A 26 -17.31 0.39 -16.28
C ASP A 26 -16.79 0.18 -14.84
N ALA A 27 -15.58 0.66 -14.52
CA ALA A 27 -14.97 0.51 -13.20
C ALA A 27 -15.94 0.98 -12.10
N GLU A 28 -16.26 0.06 -11.17
CA GLU A 28 -17.14 0.39 -10.06
C GLU A 28 -16.50 1.48 -9.20
N LYS A 29 -17.21 2.59 -9.03
CA LYS A 29 -16.74 3.71 -8.21
C LYS A 29 -17.07 3.44 -6.74
N TYR A 30 -16.12 3.74 -5.87
CA TYR A 30 -16.32 3.76 -4.44
C TYR A 30 -17.51 4.64 -4.06
N LYS A 31 -18.34 4.08 -3.19
CA LYS A 31 -19.47 4.75 -2.54
C LYS A 31 -19.43 4.30 -1.09
N ALA A 32 -19.37 5.27 -0.18
CA ALA A 32 -19.49 4.98 1.25
C ALA A 32 -20.76 4.18 1.55
N SER A 33 -20.64 3.26 2.50
CA SER A 33 -21.71 2.53 3.17
C SER A 33 -22.76 3.48 3.76
N SER A 34 -23.92 2.92 4.13
CA SER A 34 -24.96 3.67 4.86
C SER A 34 -24.42 4.25 6.16
N ASP A 35 -23.59 3.49 6.86
CA ASP A 35 -23.18 3.77 8.22
C ASP A 35 -22.18 4.93 8.21
N ILE A 36 -21.21 4.92 7.30
CA ILE A 36 -20.31 6.05 7.10
C ILE A 36 -21.01 7.30 6.60
N LYS A 37 -22.03 7.17 5.75
CA LYS A 37 -22.82 8.34 5.32
C LYS A 37 -23.61 8.97 6.47
N ALA A 38 -24.04 8.16 7.43
CA ALA A 38 -24.76 8.62 8.61
C ALA A 38 -23.82 9.10 9.73
N ALA A 39 -22.57 8.64 9.74
CA ALA A 39 -21.60 8.97 10.76
C ALA A 39 -21.01 10.38 10.62
N THR A 40 -20.58 10.92 11.75
CA THR A 40 -19.62 12.03 11.76
C THR A 40 -18.22 11.43 11.79
N LEU A 41 -17.46 11.63 10.72
CA LEU A 41 -16.10 11.09 10.63
C LEU A 41 -15.20 11.66 11.74
N PRO A 42 -14.28 10.86 12.29
CA PRO A 42 -13.33 11.32 13.29
C PRO A 42 -12.37 12.35 12.66
N PRO A 43 -11.72 13.21 13.47
CA PRO A 43 -10.71 14.14 12.95
C PRO A 43 -9.45 13.42 12.44
N LYS A 44 -9.27 12.14 12.80
CA LYS A 44 -8.13 11.33 12.42
C LYS A 44 -8.52 9.86 12.28
N VAL A 45 -7.96 9.22 11.26
CA VAL A 45 -7.94 7.76 11.08
C VAL A 45 -6.50 7.33 10.87
N ASP A 46 -6.08 6.25 11.52
CA ASP A 46 -4.71 5.72 11.41
C ASP A 46 -4.73 4.18 11.35
N LEU A 47 -4.52 3.62 10.16
CA LEU A 47 -4.57 2.17 9.91
C LEU A 47 -3.23 1.47 10.25
N ARG A 48 -2.19 2.21 10.67
CA ARG A 48 -0.83 1.67 10.84
C ARG A 48 -0.73 0.54 11.86
N ALA A 49 -1.62 0.48 12.85
CA ALA A 49 -1.63 -0.59 13.85
C ALA A 49 -1.82 -2.00 13.22
N PHE A 50 -2.43 -2.05 12.03
CA PHE A 50 -2.67 -3.29 11.29
C PHE A 50 -1.81 -3.42 10.03
N MET A 51 -0.91 -2.48 9.78
CA MET A 51 0.08 -2.63 8.72
C MET A 51 1.18 -3.60 9.14
N THR A 52 1.74 -4.31 8.17
CA THR A 52 3.02 -5.05 8.24
C THR A 52 4.21 -4.10 8.22
N ASP A 53 5.41 -4.65 8.41
CA ASP A 53 6.66 -3.89 8.37
C ASP A 53 6.89 -3.24 7.00
N VAL A 54 7.50 -2.05 6.96
CA VAL A 54 7.63 -1.32 5.69
C VAL A 54 8.63 -1.99 4.77
N GLU A 55 8.14 -2.32 3.58
CA GLU A 55 8.92 -2.97 2.55
C GLU A 55 9.99 -2.09 1.91
N ASP A 56 11.05 -2.72 1.42
CA ASP A 56 12.08 -2.09 0.59
C ASP A 56 12.15 -2.73 -0.79
N GLN A 57 11.64 -2.02 -1.81
CA GLN A 57 11.61 -2.49 -3.19
C GLN A 57 13.01 -2.63 -3.82
N LYS A 58 14.06 -2.12 -3.16
CA LYS A 58 15.44 -2.07 -3.65
C LYS A 58 15.53 -1.34 -4.99
N SER A 59 16.24 -1.93 -5.96
CA SER A 59 16.48 -1.36 -7.27
C SER A 59 15.45 -1.77 -8.33
N LEU A 60 14.36 -2.45 -7.95
CA LEU A 60 13.33 -2.89 -8.90
C LEU A 60 12.27 -1.82 -9.14
N SER A 61 11.60 -1.93 -10.26
CA SER A 61 10.50 -1.07 -10.70
C SER A 61 9.14 -1.58 -10.21
N SER A 62 9.07 -2.04 -8.96
CA SER A 62 7.95 -2.84 -8.44
C SER A 62 7.03 -2.08 -7.46
N CYS A 63 7.01 -0.73 -7.48
CA CYS A 63 6.27 0.05 -6.48
C CYS A 63 4.76 -0.22 -6.47
N THR A 64 4.17 -0.50 -7.64
CA THR A 64 2.77 -0.94 -7.73
C THR A 64 2.52 -2.21 -6.94
N ALA A 65 3.36 -3.23 -7.11
CA ALA A 65 3.25 -4.48 -6.38
C ALA A 65 3.50 -4.32 -4.87
N ASN A 66 4.41 -3.43 -4.45
CA ASN A 66 4.65 -3.17 -3.02
C ASN A 66 3.45 -2.45 -2.37
N ALA A 67 2.87 -1.46 -3.04
CA ALA A 67 1.70 -0.75 -2.52
C ALA A 67 0.47 -1.68 -2.42
N VAL A 68 0.28 -2.53 -3.44
CA VAL A 68 -0.77 -3.56 -3.47
C VAL A 68 -0.55 -4.64 -2.41
N ALA A 69 0.69 -5.12 -2.23
CA ALA A 69 1.04 -6.08 -1.18
C ALA A 69 0.68 -5.53 0.22
N GLY A 70 1.10 -4.30 0.54
CA GLY A 70 0.80 -3.71 1.85
C GLY A 70 -0.70 -3.53 2.12
N ALA A 71 -1.50 -3.23 1.10
CA ALA A 71 -2.96 -3.18 1.23
C ALA A 71 -3.56 -4.57 1.46
N TYR A 72 -3.08 -5.56 0.71
CA TYR A 72 -3.52 -6.94 0.81
C TYR A 72 -3.17 -7.56 2.18
N GLU A 73 -1.95 -7.39 2.65
CA GLU A 73 -1.49 -7.85 3.97
C GLU A 73 -2.31 -7.25 5.11
N TYR A 74 -2.64 -5.95 5.00
CA TYR A 74 -3.55 -5.30 5.94
C TYR A 74 -4.92 -5.98 5.96
N LEU A 75 -5.50 -6.28 4.79
CA LEU A 75 -6.79 -6.95 4.68
C LEU A 75 -6.73 -8.35 5.26
N VAL A 76 -5.70 -9.13 4.91
CA VAL A 76 -5.44 -10.46 5.49
C VAL A 76 -5.41 -10.36 7.01
N LYS A 77 -4.68 -9.39 7.57
CA LYS A 77 -4.61 -9.18 9.03
C LYS A 77 -5.96 -8.81 9.65
N LYS A 78 -6.80 -8.02 8.97
CA LYS A 78 -8.14 -7.64 9.45
C LYS A 78 -9.15 -8.78 9.33
N TYR A 79 -9.18 -9.51 8.22
CA TYR A 79 -10.11 -10.64 8.01
C TYR A 79 -9.71 -11.90 8.78
N LEU A 80 -8.41 -12.17 8.93
CA LEU A 80 -7.90 -13.40 9.56
C LEU A 80 -7.45 -13.20 11.02
N SER A 81 -8.11 -12.28 11.74
CA SER A 81 -7.93 -12.05 13.18
C SER A 81 -6.45 -11.89 13.60
N LYS A 82 -5.71 -11.02 12.91
CA LYS A 82 -4.30 -10.66 13.16
C LYS A 82 -3.24 -11.72 12.80
N ARG A 83 -3.60 -12.80 12.10
CA ARG A 83 -2.60 -13.63 11.41
C ARG A 83 -2.08 -12.85 10.21
N ALA A 84 -0.96 -12.16 10.39
CA ALA A 84 -0.26 -11.48 9.31
C ALA A 84 0.83 -12.38 8.74
N PHE A 85 0.97 -12.34 7.41
CA PHE A 85 2.13 -12.87 6.71
C PHE A 85 2.46 -11.90 5.58
N ASP A 86 3.74 -11.81 5.25
CA ASP A 86 4.19 -11.01 4.12
C ASP A 86 3.84 -11.75 2.83
N VAL A 87 3.32 -11.03 1.84
CA VAL A 87 2.96 -11.61 0.54
C VAL A 87 4.04 -11.38 -0.49
N SER A 88 4.17 -12.32 -1.42
CA SER A 88 5.19 -12.23 -2.44
C SER A 88 4.93 -11.06 -3.40
N ARG A 89 5.75 -10.03 -3.27
CA ARG A 89 5.71 -8.85 -4.14
C ARG A 89 6.13 -9.19 -5.56
N LEU A 90 7.07 -10.13 -5.73
CA LEU A 90 7.47 -10.58 -7.07
C LEU A 90 6.39 -11.41 -7.74
N PHE A 91 5.59 -12.17 -6.98
CA PHE A 91 4.43 -12.88 -7.53
C PHE A 91 3.39 -11.89 -8.05
N ILE A 92 3.03 -10.89 -7.24
CA ILE A 92 2.11 -9.81 -7.65
C ILE A 92 2.68 -9.06 -8.87
N TYR A 93 3.96 -8.70 -8.84
CA TYR A 93 4.60 -7.94 -9.91
C TYR A 93 4.71 -8.72 -11.23
N TYR A 94 5.02 -10.02 -11.17
CA TYR A 94 5.06 -10.88 -12.36
C TYR A 94 3.68 -10.99 -13.00
N ASN A 95 2.66 -11.33 -12.21
CA ASN A 95 1.32 -11.57 -12.75
C ASN A 95 0.65 -10.28 -13.25
N ALA A 96 0.94 -9.11 -12.65
CA ALA A 96 0.48 -7.83 -13.17
C ALA A 96 1.05 -7.51 -14.57
N ARG A 97 2.31 -7.87 -14.84
CA ARG A 97 2.93 -7.69 -16.16
C ARG A 97 2.45 -8.73 -17.16
N LEU A 98 2.20 -9.96 -16.73
CA LEU A 98 1.58 -11.00 -17.54
C LEU A 98 0.14 -10.62 -17.94
N ARG A 99 -0.63 -10.06 -17.00
CA ARG A 99 -1.97 -9.50 -17.22
C ARG A 99 -1.98 -8.36 -18.24
N ALA A 100 -0.92 -7.54 -18.24
CA ALA A 100 -0.77 -6.44 -19.19
C ALA A 100 -0.47 -6.92 -20.63
N GLY A 101 -0.13 -8.20 -20.82
CA GLY A 101 0.20 -8.78 -22.12
C GLY A 101 1.52 -8.32 -22.75
N ASN A 102 2.36 -7.61 -21.97
CA ASN A 102 3.66 -7.13 -22.41
C ASN A 102 4.77 -8.18 -22.19
N GLU A 103 5.92 -7.95 -22.81
CA GLU A 103 7.13 -8.70 -22.48
C GLU A 103 7.46 -8.56 -20.99
N ILE A 104 7.72 -9.67 -20.31
CA ILE A 104 8.00 -9.68 -18.86
C ILE A 104 9.39 -9.10 -18.61
N GLU A 105 9.41 -7.80 -18.32
CA GLU A 105 10.63 -7.06 -17.98
C GLU A 105 10.41 -6.14 -16.76
N ASP A 106 11.49 -5.79 -16.08
CA ASP A 106 11.48 -4.91 -14.91
C ASP A 106 11.42 -3.44 -15.36
N LYS A 107 10.22 -3.01 -15.79
CA LYS A 107 9.97 -1.70 -16.41
C LYS A 107 8.79 -0.93 -15.78
N GLY A 108 8.29 -1.40 -14.65
CA GLY A 108 7.06 -0.89 -14.05
C GLY A 108 5.88 -1.84 -14.26
N SER A 109 4.72 -1.43 -13.77
CA SER A 109 3.43 -2.07 -14.01
C SER A 109 2.29 -1.09 -13.68
N HIS A 110 1.05 -1.57 -13.74
CA HIS A 110 -0.16 -0.81 -13.52
C HIS A 110 -0.85 -1.27 -12.24
N ILE A 111 -1.41 -0.33 -11.46
CA ILE A 111 -2.09 -0.66 -10.19
C ILE A 111 -3.27 -1.59 -10.46
N GLN A 112 -4.13 -1.24 -11.41
CA GLN A 112 -5.33 -2.02 -11.70
C GLN A 112 -5.02 -3.47 -12.13
N TYR A 113 -3.99 -3.72 -12.94
CA TYR A 113 -3.62 -5.09 -13.34
C TYR A 113 -3.03 -5.91 -12.19
N ALA A 114 -2.34 -5.29 -11.24
CA ALA A 114 -1.95 -5.96 -10.01
C ALA A 114 -3.18 -6.35 -9.17
N VAL A 115 -4.18 -5.47 -9.06
CA VAL A 115 -5.45 -5.77 -8.38
C VAL A 115 -6.24 -6.86 -9.12
N ASP A 116 -6.30 -6.83 -10.45
CA ASP A 116 -6.93 -7.89 -11.27
C ASP A 116 -6.30 -9.26 -11.01
N SER A 117 -4.97 -9.29 -10.85
CA SER A 117 -4.24 -10.52 -10.52
C SER A 117 -4.66 -11.05 -9.15
N LEU A 118 -4.75 -10.19 -8.13
CA LEU A 118 -5.24 -10.63 -6.81
C LEU A 118 -6.67 -11.16 -6.86
N MET A 119 -7.54 -10.64 -7.74
CA MET A 119 -8.89 -11.19 -7.91
C MET A 119 -8.89 -12.59 -8.56
N LYS A 120 -8.07 -12.81 -9.60
CA LYS A 120 -8.05 -14.08 -10.34
C LYS A 120 -7.30 -15.18 -9.58
N ILE A 121 -6.13 -14.86 -9.04
CA ILE A 121 -5.16 -15.83 -8.53
C ILE A 121 -4.75 -15.62 -7.07
N GLY A 122 -5.08 -14.47 -6.45
CA GLY A 122 -4.65 -14.15 -5.09
C GLY A 122 -3.15 -13.82 -4.99
N ALA A 123 -2.55 -14.02 -3.81
CA ALA A 123 -1.11 -13.86 -3.60
C ALA A 123 -0.57 -14.87 -2.58
N CYS A 124 0.56 -15.49 -2.91
CA CYS A 124 1.25 -16.39 -1.98
C CYS A 124 2.10 -15.63 -0.97
N LYS A 125 2.56 -16.33 0.07
CA LYS A 125 3.52 -15.83 1.05
C LYS A 125 4.85 -15.49 0.38
N GLU A 126 5.54 -14.44 0.85
CA GLU A 126 6.87 -14.09 0.34
C GLU A 126 7.90 -15.21 0.63
N GLU A 127 7.68 -16.04 1.65
CA GLU A 127 8.47 -17.25 1.88
C GLU A 127 8.36 -18.27 0.73
N THR A 128 7.19 -18.37 0.10
CA THR A 128 6.94 -19.29 -1.03
C THR A 128 7.61 -18.79 -2.30
N TRP A 129 7.52 -17.48 -2.57
CA TRP A 129 8.22 -16.84 -3.70
C TRP A 129 9.01 -15.59 -3.23
N PRO A 130 10.27 -15.76 -2.82
CA PRO A 130 11.07 -14.71 -2.18
C PRO A 130 11.37 -13.51 -3.07
N TYR A 131 11.57 -12.35 -2.44
CA TYR A 131 12.00 -11.11 -3.09
C TYR A 131 13.49 -11.13 -3.54
N ASP A 132 13.85 -12.11 -4.38
CA ASP A 132 15.14 -12.19 -5.04
C ASP A 132 15.13 -11.36 -6.33
N LEU A 133 15.95 -10.30 -6.37
CA LEU A 133 16.09 -9.41 -7.53
C LEU A 133 16.39 -10.17 -8.83
N LYS A 134 17.06 -11.33 -8.76
CA LYS A 134 17.39 -12.16 -9.94
C LYS A 134 16.18 -12.93 -10.48
N SER A 135 15.09 -12.98 -9.73
CA SER A 135 13.86 -13.67 -10.08
C SER A 135 12.76 -12.72 -10.56
N VAL A 136 13.05 -11.41 -10.67
CA VAL A 136 12.09 -10.38 -11.08
C VAL A 136 11.34 -10.72 -12.36
N ASN A 137 11.97 -11.36 -13.35
CA ASN A 137 11.33 -11.72 -14.62
C ASN A 137 11.07 -13.22 -14.76
N LYS A 138 11.27 -14.01 -13.70
CA LYS A 138 11.02 -15.45 -13.73
C LYS A 138 9.57 -15.71 -13.37
N LYS A 139 8.94 -16.63 -14.10
CA LYS A 139 7.63 -17.18 -13.75
C LYS A 139 7.71 -17.84 -12.37
N PRO A 140 6.80 -17.51 -11.44
CA PRO A 140 6.64 -18.25 -10.19
C PRO A 140 6.39 -19.74 -10.45
N ASP A 141 6.82 -20.59 -9.51
CA ASP A 141 6.53 -22.02 -9.60
C ASP A 141 5.04 -22.33 -9.35
N GLU A 142 4.60 -23.53 -9.75
CA GLU A 142 3.21 -23.96 -9.62
C GLU A 142 2.71 -23.92 -8.16
N ASN A 143 3.56 -24.26 -7.20
CA ASN A 143 3.20 -24.25 -5.78
C ASN A 143 2.85 -22.83 -5.31
N SER A 144 3.53 -21.81 -5.85
CA SER A 144 3.21 -20.41 -5.58
C SER A 144 1.78 -20.05 -6.00
N TYR A 145 1.29 -20.60 -7.12
CA TYR A 145 -0.08 -20.34 -7.59
C TYR A 145 -1.14 -21.10 -6.76
N VAL A 146 -0.83 -22.32 -6.30
CA VAL A 146 -1.72 -23.07 -5.40
C VAL A 146 -1.91 -22.32 -4.08
N VAL A 147 -0.81 -21.93 -3.42
CA VAL A 147 -0.87 -21.18 -2.14
C VAL A 147 -1.53 -19.80 -2.33
N ALA A 148 -1.31 -19.15 -3.48
CA ALA A 148 -1.94 -17.86 -3.75
C ALA A 148 -3.48 -17.95 -3.79
N ALA A 149 -4.01 -19.08 -4.25
CA ALA A 149 -5.45 -19.27 -4.41
C ALA A 149 -6.23 -19.39 -3.09
N ASP A 150 -5.55 -19.58 -1.95
CA ASP A 150 -6.19 -19.65 -0.62
C ASP A 150 -6.80 -18.32 -0.16
N PHE A 151 -6.35 -17.20 -0.71
CA PHE A 151 -6.94 -15.90 -0.42
C PHE A 151 -7.04 -15.08 -1.70
N LYS A 152 -8.27 -14.90 -2.20
CA LYS A 152 -8.56 -14.01 -3.33
C LYS A 152 -9.38 -12.83 -2.84
N ILE A 153 -9.16 -11.67 -3.44
CA ILE A 153 -10.05 -10.54 -3.24
C ILE A 153 -11.26 -10.69 -4.16
N GLU A 154 -12.42 -10.21 -3.72
CA GLU A 154 -13.70 -10.39 -4.43
C GLU A 154 -14.22 -9.07 -4.98
N THR A 155 -13.75 -7.95 -4.42
CA THR A 155 -14.19 -6.61 -4.80
C THR A 155 -12.99 -5.70 -5.06
N LYS A 156 -13.15 -4.81 -6.05
CA LYS A 156 -12.26 -3.68 -6.30
C LYS A 156 -13.11 -2.46 -6.64
N LYS A 157 -12.70 -1.28 -6.17
CA LYS A 157 -13.42 -0.03 -6.45
C LYS A 157 -12.44 1.10 -6.74
N PHE A 158 -12.79 1.90 -7.73
CA PHE A 158 -12.10 3.12 -8.08
C PHE A 158 -12.48 4.25 -7.12
N VAL A 159 -11.50 4.93 -6.50
CA VAL A 159 -11.72 6.02 -5.56
C VAL A 159 -11.50 7.38 -6.24
N PRO A 160 -12.51 8.25 -6.36
CA PRO A 160 -12.32 9.54 -6.99
C PRO A 160 -11.41 10.47 -6.16
N ILE A 161 -10.70 11.39 -6.82
CA ILE A 161 -9.92 12.48 -6.19
C ILE A 161 -10.88 13.48 -5.53
N LYS A 162 -11.43 13.10 -4.38
CA LYS A 162 -12.33 13.90 -3.55
C LYS A 162 -12.00 13.62 -2.11
N LEU A 163 -11.71 14.68 -1.35
CA LEU A 163 -11.26 14.57 0.04
C LEU A 163 -12.22 13.71 0.88
N GLU A 164 -13.52 13.96 0.76
CA GLU A 164 -14.51 13.15 1.50
C GLU A 164 -14.55 11.69 1.07
N ALA A 165 -14.35 11.37 -0.22
CA ALA A 165 -14.35 9.98 -0.65
C ALA A 165 -13.16 9.21 -0.04
N TRP A 166 -11.98 9.83 -0.03
CA TRP A 166 -10.78 9.25 0.58
C TRP A 166 -10.93 9.09 2.09
N LYS A 167 -11.42 10.13 2.78
CA LYS A 167 -11.65 10.07 4.24
C LYS A 167 -12.68 9.01 4.61
N GLN A 168 -13.77 8.92 3.84
CA GLN A 168 -14.79 7.88 4.04
C GLN A 168 -14.21 6.49 3.82
N SER A 169 -13.46 6.25 2.73
CA SER A 169 -12.83 4.95 2.47
C SER A 169 -11.91 4.52 3.61
N LEU A 170 -11.06 5.43 4.08
CA LEU A 170 -10.15 5.16 5.18
C LEU A 170 -10.91 4.92 6.49
N ALA A 171 -12.00 5.64 6.74
CA ALA A 171 -12.87 5.42 7.90
C ALA A 171 -13.65 4.09 7.83
N GLU A 172 -13.88 3.53 6.64
CA GLU A 172 -14.34 2.13 6.44
C GLU A 172 -13.22 1.10 6.58
N GLY A 173 -12.02 1.55 6.96
CA GLY A 173 -10.85 0.69 7.13
C GLY A 173 -10.18 0.30 5.82
N TYR A 174 -10.58 0.81 4.65
CA TYR A 174 -9.94 0.47 3.37
C TYR A 174 -8.76 1.41 3.07
N PRO A 175 -7.51 0.91 3.08
CA PRO A 175 -6.37 1.68 2.62
C PRO A 175 -6.44 1.84 1.10
N ILE A 176 -5.97 2.98 0.58
CA ILE A 176 -6.11 3.35 -0.84
C ILE A 176 -4.76 3.19 -1.52
N VAL A 177 -4.64 2.28 -2.47
CA VAL A 177 -3.49 2.21 -3.37
C VAL A 177 -3.65 3.31 -4.41
N PHE A 178 -2.64 4.16 -4.59
CA PHE A 178 -2.73 5.27 -5.53
C PHE A 178 -1.42 5.52 -6.27
N GLY A 179 -1.56 5.93 -7.54
CA GLY A 179 -0.48 6.50 -8.32
C GLY A 179 -0.35 8.00 -8.09
N THR A 180 0.85 8.56 -8.19
CA THR A 180 1.05 10.02 -8.16
C THR A 180 2.34 10.40 -8.87
N ALA A 181 2.38 11.61 -9.41
CA ALA A 181 3.61 12.26 -9.79
C ALA A 181 4.37 12.73 -8.54
N LEU A 182 5.70 12.56 -8.56
CA LEU A 182 6.64 13.02 -7.56
C LEU A 182 7.57 14.09 -8.14
N PHE A 183 8.04 14.97 -7.27
CA PHE A 183 8.90 16.09 -7.61
C PHE A 183 10.20 16.07 -6.79
N SER A 184 11.13 16.95 -7.13
CA SER A 184 12.44 17.00 -6.44
C SER A 184 12.28 17.36 -4.96
N SER A 185 11.26 18.16 -4.62
CA SER A 185 10.86 18.45 -3.24
C SER A 185 10.53 17.20 -2.41
N PHE A 186 10.14 16.09 -3.02
CA PHE A 186 9.88 14.82 -2.34
C PHE A 186 11.15 14.24 -1.67
N ASP A 187 12.33 14.52 -2.22
CA ASP A 187 13.60 14.03 -1.68
C ASP A 187 13.94 14.64 -0.30
N SER A 188 13.25 15.72 0.08
CA SER A 188 13.37 16.34 1.41
C SER A 188 12.49 15.69 2.47
N CYS A 189 11.72 14.65 2.14
CA CYS A 189 10.79 13.98 3.06
C CYS A 189 11.49 13.47 4.34
N THR A 190 12.59 12.72 4.23
CA THR A 190 13.33 12.19 5.40
C THR A 190 13.90 13.32 6.28
N PRO A 191 14.64 14.31 5.75
CA PRO A 191 15.06 15.47 6.55
C PRO A 191 13.90 16.24 7.20
N ASN A 192 12.73 16.24 6.57
CA ASN A 192 11.52 16.89 7.06
C ASN A 192 10.65 15.98 7.94
N LYS A 193 11.23 14.92 8.52
CA LYS A 193 10.54 14.01 9.46
C LYS A 193 9.28 13.37 8.85
N GLY A 194 9.38 12.95 7.58
CA GLY A 194 8.29 12.34 6.84
C GLY A 194 7.37 13.33 6.14
N ILE A 195 7.46 14.64 6.39
CA ILE A 195 6.54 15.61 5.77
C ILE A 195 6.91 15.84 4.30
N VAL A 196 5.95 15.64 3.40
CA VAL A 196 6.10 15.95 1.98
C VAL A 196 5.72 17.41 1.73
N SER A 197 6.65 18.17 1.14
CA SER A 197 6.41 19.55 0.73
C SER A 197 5.56 19.60 -0.54
N MET A 198 4.78 20.67 -0.69
CA MET A 198 4.18 20.99 -1.99
C MET A 198 5.29 21.28 -3.01
N PRO A 199 5.16 20.81 -4.26
CA PRO A 199 6.15 21.09 -5.29
C PRO A 199 6.10 22.57 -5.68
N SER A 200 7.26 23.17 -5.96
CA SER A 200 7.31 24.50 -6.55
C SER A 200 6.66 24.48 -7.95
N PRO A 201 5.92 25.55 -8.35
CA PRO A 201 5.42 25.68 -9.72
C PRO A 201 6.51 25.63 -10.80
N ASP A 202 7.75 25.95 -10.44
CA ASP A 202 8.91 25.89 -11.33
C ASP A 202 9.61 24.51 -11.34
N GLU A 203 9.19 23.57 -10.48
CA GLU A 203 9.72 22.21 -10.51
C GLU A 203 9.24 21.48 -11.77
N THR A 204 10.21 21.05 -12.57
CA THR A 204 10.01 20.00 -13.56
C THR A 204 10.09 18.66 -12.84
N GLY A 205 9.31 17.65 -13.27
CA GLY A 205 9.13 16.37 -12.57
C GLY A 205 10.42 15.68 -12.10
N ARG A 206 10.31 14.73 -11.17
CA ARG A 206 11.47 14.04 -10.60
C ARG A 206 12.14 13.12 -11.65
N LYS A 207 13.47 13.22 -11.78
CA LYS A 207 14.25 12.49 -12.81
C LYS A 207 14.20 10.95 -12.68
N ALA A 208 14.04 10.43 -11.47
CA ALA A 208 13.90 9.00 -11.19
C ALA A 208 12.66 8.78 -10.33
N HIS A 209 11.85 7.76 -10.65
CA HIS A 209 10.52 7.56 -10.08
C HIS A 209 9.67 8.85 -10.10
N GLY A 210 9.60 9.48 -11.28
CA GLY A 210 8.75 10.64 -11.51
C GLY A 210 7.26 10.32 -11.33
N LEU A 211 6.88 9.07 -11.61
CA LEU A 211 5.60 8.47 -11.26
C LEU A 211 5.85 7.35 -10.26
N HIS A 212 5.04 7.30 -9.20
CA HIS A 212 5.18 6.33 -8.12
C HIS A 212 3.83 5.89 -7.57
N ALA A 213 3.73 4.63 -7.18
CA ALA A 213 2.56 4.08 -6.50
C ALA A 213 2.87 3.91 -5.01
N MET A 214 1.94 4.34 -4.16
CA MET A 214 2.05 4.26 -2.70
C MET A 214 0.71 3.88 -2.08
N LEU A 215 0.70 3.65 -0.77
CA LEU A 215 -0.50 3.23 -0.04
C LEU A 215 -0.91 4.31 0.97
N CYS A 216 -2.10 4.86 0.82
CA CYS A 216 -2.69 5.77 1.80
C CYS A 216 -3.35 4.97 2.91
N VAL A 217 -2.93 5.21 4.15
CA VAL A 217 -3.29 4.40 5.33
C VAL A 217 -3.91 5.23 6.46
N GLY A 218 -4.31 6.46 6.18
CA GLY A 218 -4.95 7.30 7.18
C GLY A 218 -4.96 8.77 6.81
N TYR A 219 -5.55 9.57 7.69
CA TYR A 219 -5.64 11.02 7.53
C TYR A 219 -5.64 11.73 8.88
N SER A 220 -5.22 13.00 8.89
CA SER A 220 -5.28 13.89 10.03
C SER A 220 -5.79 15.26 9.59
N ASP A 221 -6.98 15.66 10.06
CA ASP A 221 -7.56 16.97 9.76
C ASP A 221 -6.82 18.12 10.46
N ILE A 222 -6.14 17.81 11.57
CA ILE A 222 -5.34 18.77 12.32
C ILE A 222 -4.11 19.16 11.52
N ASP A 223 -3.47 18.17 10.90
CA ASP A 223 -2.29 18.37 10.05
C ASP A 223 -2.66 18.71 8.61
N LYS A 224 -3.90 18.43 8.19
CA LYS A 224 -4.39 18.46 6.81
C LYS A 224 -3.53 17.60 5.89
N MET A 225 -3.21 16.39 6.35
CA MET A 225 -2.32 15.45 5.69
C MET A 225 -2.91 14.04 5.68
N PHE A 226 -2.63 13.31 4.61
CA PHE A 226 -2.77 11.87 4.55
C PHE A 226 -1.52 11.20 5.14
N ILE A 227 -1.72 10.05 5.78
CA ILE A 227 -0.65 9.15 6.22
C ILE A 227 -0.41 8.16 5.08
N VAL A 228 0.81 8.10 4.55
CA VAL A 228 1.13 7.31 3.36
C VAL A 228 2.30 6.38 3.67
N ARG A 229 2.13 5.09 3.38
CA ARG A 229 3.17 4.07 3.44
C ARG A 229 3.91 4.05 2.10
N ASN A 230 5.23 4.18 2.16
CA ASN A 230 6.12 4.04 1.01
C ASN A 230 6.73 2.62 0.98
N SER A 231 7.58 2.33 0.00
CA SER A 231 8.22 1.03 -0.22
C SER A 231 9.75 1.14 -0.32
N TRP A 232 10.37 2.05 0.43
CA TRP A 232 11.82 2.31 0.42
C TRP A 232 12.48 1.99 1.79
N GLY A 233 11.90 1.06 2.53
CA GLY A 233 12.37 0.62 3.84
C GLY A 233 12.05 1.59 4.99
N ASP A 234 12.18 1.08 6.21
CA ASP A 234 11.89 1.78 7.46
C ASP A 234 12.82 2.98 7.75
N LYS A 235 14.02 3.00 7.19
CA LYS A 235 14.97 4.12 7.36
C LYS A 235 14.61 5.37 6.55
N TRP A 236 13.66 5.26 5.62
CA TRP A 236 13.21 6.39 4.81
C TRP A 236 12.02 7.10 5.46
N GLY A 237 11.88 8.41 5.26
CA GLY A 237 10.76 9.20 5.77
C GLY A 237 10.69 9.18 7.31
N ASP A 238 9.49 8.96 7.83
CA ASP A 238 9.22 8.65 9.24
C ASP A 238 8.87 7.16 9.37
N LYS A 239 9.88 6.33 9.63
CA LYS A 239 9.76 4.87 9.75
C LYS A 239 9.15 4.19 8.51
N GLY A 240 9.51 4.65 7.33
CA GLY A 240 8.97 4.17 6.04
C GLY A 240 7.66 4.84 5.61
N TYR A 241 7.11 5.73 6.43
CA TYR A 241 5.91 6.50 6.12
C TYR A 241 6.24 7.95 5.75
N CYS A 242 5.32 8.60 5.07
CA CYS A 242 5.33 10.03 4.85
C CYS A 242 3.94 10.64 5.08
N TYR A 243 3.92 11.96 5.25
CA TYR A 243 2.73 12.75 5.50
C TYR A 243 2.53 13.68 4.32
N MET A 244 1.54 13.37 3.48
CA MET A 244 1.27 14.10 2.24
C MET A 244 0.14 15.10 2.43
N PRO A 245 0.32 16.38 2.09
CA PRO A 245 -0.75 17.38 2.19
C PRO A 245 -2.00 16.96 1.42
N TYR A 246 -3.19 17.22 1.98
CA TYR A 246 -4.45 17.02 1.25
C TYR A 246 -4.44 17.72 -0.11
N GLU A 247 -3.91 18.94 -0.17
CA GLU A 247 -3.80 19.74 -1.40
C GLU A 247 -2.91 19.08 -2.47
N TYR A 248 -1.93 18.26 -2.07
CA TYR A 248 -1.10 17.51 -3.00
C TYR A 248 -1.92 16.39 -3.65
N LEU A 249 -2.47 15.48 -2.83
CA LEU A 249 -3.14 14.28 -3.35
C LEU A 249 -4.53 14.58 -3.93
N MET A 250 -5.17 15.68 -3.52
CA MET A 250 -6.45 16.10 -4.09
C MET A 250 -6.31 16.96 -5.35
N SER A 251 -5.09 17.16 -5.85
CA SER A 251 -4.83 17.85 -7.11
C SER A 251 -4.77 16.86 -8.26
N GLU A 252 -5.65 17.04 -9.25
CA GLU A 252 -5.64 16.26 -10.51
C GLU A 252 -4.33 16.45 -11.30
N LYS A 253 -3.59 17.54 -11.04
CA LYS A 253 -2.28 17.81 -11.64
C LYS A 253 -1.18 16.89 -11.11
N PHE A 254 -1.37 16.25 -9.96
CA PHE A 254 -0.32 15.45 -9.31
C PHE A 254 -0.75 13.99 -9.11
N ASN A 255 -1.98 13.75 -8.66
CA ASN A 255 -2.44 12.39 -8.31
C ASN A 255 -2.80 11.53 -9.54
N LEU A 256 -3.05 12.12 -10.72
CA LEU A 256 -3.41 11.42 -11.97
C LEU A 256 -4.75 10.66 -11.93
N GLY A 257 -5.25 10.26 -10.76
CA GLY A 257 -6.56 9.66 -10.57
C GLY A 257 -6.58 8.14 -10.54
N ASP A 258 -5.44 7.46 -10.66
CA ASP A 258 -5.36 5.99 -10.57
C ASP A 258 -5.35 5.56 -9.09
N CYS A 259 -6.55 5.43 -8.51
CA CYS A 259 -6.75 5.20 -7.08
C CYS A 259 -7.72 4.05 -6.85
N TRP A 260 -7.29 3.03 -6.12
CA TRP A 260 -8.03 1.79 -5.94
C TRP A 260 -8.08 1.36 -4.49
N ILE A 261 -9.23 0.81 -4.14
CA ILE A 261 -9.41 -0.03 -2.96
C ILE A 261 -9.87 -1.40 -3.40
N PHE A 262 -9.64 -2.41 -2.58
CA PHE A 262 -10.11 -3.75 -2.82
C PHE A 262 -10.35 -4.48 -1.50
N GLY A 263 -11.03 -5.62 -1.57
CA GLY A 263 -11.37 -6.42 -0.40
C GLY A 263 -12.24 -7.62 -0.74
N ARG A 264 -12.91 -8.16 0.28
CA ARG A 264 -13.93 -9.18 0.11
C ARG A 264 -15.31 -8.54 -0.01
N THR A 265 -16.32 -9.35 -0.25
CA THR A 265 -17.73 -8.93 -0.17
C THR A 265 -18.17 -8.69 1.26
N THR A 266 -17.66 -9.48 2.20
CA THR A 266 -17.76 -9.23 3.64
C THR A 266 -17.03 -7.92 4.00
N PRO A 267 -17.67 -7.00 4.75
CA PRO A 267 -17.01 -5.78 5.22
C PRO A 267 -15.80 -6.06 6.12
N ILE A 268 -14.86 -5.11 6.18
CA ILE A 268 -13.71 -5.19 7.09
C ILE A 268 -14.21 -5.22 8.54
N PRO A 269 -13.82 -6.22 9.34
CA PRO A 269 -14.17 -6.29 10.76
C PRO A 269 -13.62 -5.10 11.55
N ASP A 270 -14.37 -4.60 12.53
CA ASP A 270 -13.96 -3.53 13.45
C ASP A 270 -13.34 -2.32 12.72
N ALA A 271 -13.95 -1.83 11.64
CA ALA A 271 -13.36 -0.76 10.83
C ALA A 271 -13.12 0.55 11.61
N ASP A 272 -13.90 0.80 12.65
CA ASP A 272 -13.84 1.99 13.50
C ASP A 272 -12.77 1.91 14.61
N ASP A 273 -12.09 0.77 14.78
CA ASP A 273 -10.97 0.62 15.73
C ASP A 273 -9.77 1.56 15.43
N SER A 274 -9.74 2.07 14.20
CA SER A 274 -8.74 3.00 13.68
C SER A 274 -9.11 4.49 13.86
N TRP A 275 -10.30 4.78 14.40
CA TRP A 275 -10.81 6.14 14.57
C TRP A 275 -10.19 6.80 15.81
N ILE A 276 -9.61 7.99 15.64
CA ILE A 276 -8.96 8.72 16.72
C ILE A 276 -9.59 10.11 16.87
N ASN A 277 -10.12 10.37 18.07
CA ASN A 277 -10.82 11.62 18.40
C ASN A 277 -9.98 12.65 19.17
N ASP A 278 -8.67 12.39 19.32
CA ASP A 278 -7.77 13.32 20.00
C ASP A 278 -7.35 14.50 19.13
N LYS A 279 -6.64 15.46 19.74
CA LYS A 279 -6.07 16.62 19.05
C LYS A 279 -4.57 16.51 18.76
N LYS A 280 -4.01 15.30 18.84
CA LYS A 280 -2.59 15.08 18.63
C LYS A 280 -2.31 14.98 17.13
N SER A 281 -1.25 15.67 16.71
CA SER A 281 -0.72 15.54 15.35
C SER A 281 -0.31 14.08 15.07
N VAL A 282 -0.30 13.69 13.80
CA VAL A 282 0.34 12.42 13.38
C VAL A 282 1.84 12.57 13.13
N VAL A 283 2.34 13.80 13.12
CA VAL A 283 3.70 14.16 12.71
C VAL A 283 4.59 14.40 13.93
N ASP A 284 5.89 14.08 13.78
CA ASP A 284 6.94 14.36 14.77
C ASP A 284 6.60 13.82 16.18
N GLY A 285 6.07 12.59 16.25
CA GLY A 285 5.64 11.98 17.52
C GLY A 285 4.50 12.73 18.22
N GLY A 286 3.64 13.39 17.45
CA GLY A 286 2.49 14.13 17.96
C GLY A 286 2.75 15.60 18.31
N ARG A 287 3.99 16.07 18.13
CA ARG A 287 4.35 17.49 18.32
C ARG A 287 3.84 18.40 17.20
N GLY A 288 3.53 17.83 16.05
CA GLY A 288 3.17 18.59 14.85
C GLY A 288 4.38 19.24 14.20
N TYR A 289 4.10 20.18 13.31
CA TYR A 289 5.11 20.84 12.49
C TYR A 289 4.87 22.34 12.43
N ASN A 290 5.96 23.09 12.27
CA ASN A 290 5.84 24.52 12.02
C ASN A 290 5.49 24.74 10.55
N ARG A 291 4.26 25.19 10.28
CA ARG A 291 3.83 25.53 8.91
C ARG A 291 4.71 26.57 8.25
N ASP A 292 5.32 27.49 8.99
CA ASP A 292 6.19 28.52 8.41
C ASP A 292 7.48 27.95 7.80
N ASN A 293 7.84 26.71 8.13
CA ASN A 293 8.98 26.00 7.52
C ASN A 293 8.66 25.43 6.14
N PHE A 294 7.39 25.49 5.70
CA PHE A 294 6.93 24.92 4.44
C PHE A 294 6.40 26.02 3.52
N GLN A 295 6.76 25.94 2.24
CA GLN A 295 6.18 26.79 1.22
C GLN A 295 4.81 26.25 0.80
N PHE A 296 3.86 27.15 0.60
CA PHE A 296 2.53 26.84 0.13
C PHE A 296 2.27 27.60 -1.16
N TYR A 297 1.65 26.91 -2.11
CA TYR A 297 1.28 27.44 -3.41
C TYR A 297 -0.23 27.32 -3.57
N LYS A 298 -0.81 28.25 -4.31
CA LYS A 298 -2.21 28.21 -4.70
C LYS A 298 -2.34 27.39 -5.99
N ASP A 299 -3.51 26.84 -6.23
CA ASP A 299 -3.83 26.18 -7.50
C ASP A 299 -3.51 27.04 -8.73
N SER A 300 -3.75 28.37 -8.64
CA SER A 300 -3.41 29.33 -9.70
C SER A 300 -1.92 29.42 -10.03
N ASP A 301 -1.05 29.11 -9.06
CA ASP A 301 0.41 29.17 -9.25
C ASP A 301 0.85 28.03 -10.19
N TYR A 302 0.10 26.92 -10.23
CA TYR A 302 0.30 25.80 -11.13
C TYR A 302 -0.38 25.98 -12.50
N GLY A 303 -0.77 27.20 -12.90
CA GLY A 303 -1.55 27.44 -14.11
C GLY A 303 -0.93 26.87 -15.41
N ASN A 304 0.40 26.86 -15.51
CA ASN A 304 1.14 26.31 -16.66
C ASN A 304 1.64 24.87 -16.43
N PHE A 305 1.27 24.28 -15.30
CA PHE A 305 1.70 22.94 -14.93
C PHE A 305 0.82 21.91 -15.64
N ASP A 306 1.43 21.15 -16.55
CA ASP A 306 0.83 20.02 -17.24
C ASP A 306 1.73 18.80 -17.09
N ILE A 307 1.37 17.89 -16.19
CA ILE A 307 2.13 16.65 -15.97
C ILE A 307 1.92 15.67 -17.12
N TRP A 308 0.79 15.74 -17.81
CA TRP A 308 0.38 14.76 -18.81
C TRP A 308 1.30 14.75 -20.04
N GLN A 309 2.06 15.83 -20.25
CA GLN A 309 3.13 15.85 -21.27
C GLN A 309 4.29 14.87 -20.97
N PHE A 310 4.38 14.36 -19.74
CA PHE A 310 5.42 13.43 -19.27
C PHE A 310 4.85 12.08 -18.81
N VAL A 311 3.54 11.86 -18.97
CA VAL A 311 2.87 10.62 -18.57
C VAL A 311 2.49 9.85 -19.82
N ASP A 312 3.02 8.64 -19.94
CA ASP A 312 2.52 7.67 -20.92
C ASP A 312 1.13 7.21 -20.45
N VAL A 313 0.10 7.46 -21.27
CA VAL A 313 -1.29 7.10 -20.95
C VAL A 313 -1.64 5.79 -21.63
N TYR A 314 -1.92 4.78 -20.82
CA TYR A 314 -2.41 3.48 -21.26
C TYR A 314 -3.92 3.40 -21.03
N ASP A 315 -4.63 2.76 -21.95
CA ASP A 315 -6.04 2.42 -21.77
C ASP A 315 -6.14 1.00 -21.20
N TYR A 316 -7.10 0.79 -20.29
CA TYR A 316 -7.40 -0.54 -19.78
C TYR A 316 -7.86 -1.46 -20.91
N ASP A 317 -7.24 -2.64 -20.99
CA ASP A 317 -7.57 -3.69 -21.96
C ASP A 317 -8.28 -4.84 -21.26
N ASP A 318 -9.50 -5.15 -21.70
CA ASP A 318 -10.28 -6.30 -21.26
C ASP A 318 -9.70 -7.61 -21.79
N GLU A 319 -8.98 -7.58 -22.92
CA GLU A 319 -8.33 -8.76 -23.47
C GLU A 319 -7.13 -9.17 -22.61
N VAL A 320 -7.00 -10.48 -22.39
CA VAL A 320 -5.89 -11.07 -21.63
C VAL A 320 -5.14 -12.06 -22.51
N THR A 321 -3.87 -12.31 -22.18
CA THR A 321 -3.10 -13.34 -22.88
C THR A 321 -3.65 -14.73 -22.56
N GLU A 322 -3.54 -15.67 -23.51
CA GLU A 322 -3.90 -17.08 -23.28
C GLU A 322 -3.18 -17.64 -22.05
N GLU A 323 -1.89 -17.32 -21.88
CA GLU A 323 -1.12 -17.74 -20.71
C GLU A 323 -1.68 -17.20 -19.40
N TYR A 324 -2.15 -15.96 -19.36
CA TYR A 324 -2.79 -15.40 -18.17
C TYR A 324 -4.16 -16.03 -17.93
N ASP A 325 -4.95 -16.22 -18.98
CA ASP A 325 -6.31 -16.75 -18.88
C ASP A 325 -6.31 -18.19 -18.34
N GLU A 326 -5.35 -19.00 -18.76
CA GLU A 326 -5.15 -20.38 -18.30
C GLU A 326 -4.70 -20.51 -16.83
N LEU A 327 -4.41 -19.41 -16.12
CA LEU A 327 -4.10 -19.45 -14.69
C LEU A 327 -5.38 -19.68 -13.87
N GLU A 328 -5.74 -20.95 -13.72
CA GLU A 328 -6.84 -21.41 -12.87
C GLU A 328 -6.30 -22.34 -11.78
N TYR A 329 -6.41 -21.88 -10.53
CA TYR A 329 -5.96 -22.60 -9.34
C TYR A 329 -7.01 -22.50 -8.24
N GLU A 330 -7.24 -23.62 -7.58
CA GLU A 330 -8.04 -23.76 -6.37
C GLU A 330 -7.08 -23.84 -5.17
N GLY A 331 -7.41 -23.12 -4.10
CA GLY A 331 -6.66 -23.18 -2.85
C GLY A 331 -6.86 -24.52 -2.14
N GLU A 332 -6.00 -24.80 -1.16
CA GLU A 332 -6.19 -25.93 -0.26
C GLU A 332 -7.19 -25.62 0.87
N GLY A 333 -7.69 -24.38 0.93
CA GLY A 333 -8.68 -23.93 1.91
C GLY A 333 -8.04 -23.57 3.25
N GLU A 334 -6.76 -23.14 3.26
CA GLU A 334 -6.00 -22.82 4.49
C GLU A 334 -6.76 -21.84 5.40
N TYR A 335 -7.59 -20.96 4.81
CA TYR A 335 -8.31 -19.90 5.50
C TYR A 335 -9.83 -20.07 5.50
N ASP A 336 -10.37 -21.15 4.93
CA ASP A 336 -11.82 -21.32 4.75
C ASP A 336 -12.57 -21.33 6.10
N ASP A 337 -12.02 -22.00 7.11
CA ASP A 337 -12.60 -22.03 8.47
C ASP A 337 -12.68 -20.64 9.13
N ILE A 338 -11.76 -19.74 8.77
CA ILE A 338 -11.69 -18.38 9.33
C ILE A 338 -12.61 -17.44 8.55
N LEU A 339 -12.67 -17.63 7.23
CA LEU A 339 -13.47 -16.84 6.31
C LEU A 339 -14.95 -17.25 6.29
N GLY A 340 -15.26 -18.48 6.73
CA GLY A 340 -16.60 -19.07 6.75
C GLY A 340 -17.51 -18.61 7.90
N VAL A 341 -17.05 -17.70 8.76
CA VAL A 341 -17.86 -17.16 9.87
C VAL A 341 -18.59 -15.90 9.41
N ASP A 342 -19.51 -16.02 8.46
CA ASP A 342 -20.79 -15.27 8.41
C ASP A 342 -21.63 -15.77 7.21
N GLY A 343 -22.49 -16.79 7.39
CA GLY A 343 -23.27 -17.30 6.27
C GLY A 343 -24.13 -18.54 6.50
N GLY A 344 -24.92 -18.59 7.57
CA GLY A 344 -26.13 -19.43 7.63
C GLY A 344 -25.92 -20.88 8.06
N ASP A 345 -26.23 -21.16 9.33
CA ASP A 345 -26.86 -22.42 9.69
C ASP A 345 -28.20 -22.52 8.92
N GLU A 346 -28.17 -23.10 7.72
CA GLU A 346 -29.33 -23.84 7.22
C GLU A 346 -29.23 -25.24 7.84
N GLU A 347 -29.77 -25.37 9.06
CA GLU A 347 -30.17 -26.70 9.52
C GLU A 347 -31.11 -27.27 8.45
N SER A 348 -30.69 -28.40 7.88
CA SER A 348 -31.49 -29.20 6.98
C SER A 348 -32.65 -29.83 7.76
N ASP A 349 -33.74 -29.11 7.89
CA ASP A 349 -35.05 -29.73 8.16
C ASP A 349 -35.48 -30.45 6.87
N GLU A 350 -35.08 -31.71 6.76
CA GLU A 350 -35.70 -32.67 5.85
C GLU A 350 -37.14 -32.92 6.32
N GLU A 351 -38.07 -32.05 5.93
CA GLU A 351 -39.50 -32.42 5.95
C GLU A 351 -39.76 -33.35 4.75
N GLU A 352 -39.90 -34.65 5.04
CA GLU A 352 -40.43 -35.64 4.10
C GLU A 352 -41.92 -35.34 3.83
N ASP A 353 -42.20 -34.79 2.65
CA ASP A 353 -43.54 -34.75 2.05
C ASP A 353 -44.02 -36.20 1.77
N GLU A 354 -44.89 -36.75 2.62
CA GLU A 354 -45.76 -37.88 2.26
C GLU A 354 -47.16 -37.39 1.87
N ASP A 355 -47.50 -37.64 0.61
CA ASP A 355 -48.79 -37.39 -0.04
C ASP A 355 -49.96 -38.08 0.68
N GLU A 356 -51.01 -37.33 1.05
CA GLU A 356 -52.36 -37.88 1.20
C GLU A 356 -53.38 -37.18 0.29
N ALA A 357 -53.95 -37.97 -0.62
CA ALA A 357 -55.18 -37.67 -1.34
C ALA A 357 -56.28 -38.63 -0.87
N GLU A 358 -57.43 -38.05 -0.53
CA GLU A 358 -58.65 -38.68 0.01
C GLU A 358 -59.19 -39.87 -0.81
N ASP A 359 -59.58 -40.93 -0.10
CA ASP A 359 -60.82 -41.69 -0.36
C ASP A 359 -61.21 -42.68 0.75
N GLY A 360 -62.47 -42.57 1.22
CA GLY A 360 -63.34 -43.74 1.46
C GLY A 360 -63.60 -44.22 2.90
N GLU A 361 -64.70 -43.72 3.47
CA GLU A 361 -65.79 -44.39 4.24
C GLU A 361 -65.55 -45.57 5.23
N GLU A 362 -66.36 -45.52 6.32
CA GLU A 362 -66.79 -46.59 7.27
C GLU A 362 -65.74 -47.03 8.33
N GLU A 363 -66.01 -47.32 9.61
CA GLU A 363 -67.16 -47.34 10.54
C GLU A 363 -66.59 -47.66 11.96
N GLU A 364 -67.25 -47.21 13.04
CA GLU A 364 -67.27 -47.79 14.43
C GLU A 364 -65.93 -47.78 15.23
N GLU A 365 -65.81 -47.75 16.57
CA GLU A 365 -66.63 -47.60 17.78
C GLU A 365 -65.60 -47.38 18.94
N ASP A 366 -66.05 -46.75 20.03
CA ASP A 366 -65.65 -46.90 21.45
C ASP A 366 -64.34 -46.35 22.07
N ASP A 367 -64.60 -45.61 23.17
CA ASP A 367 -63.93 -45.51 24.49
C ASP A 367 -62.43 -45.12 24.54
N ASP A 368 -61.94 -44.23 25.39
CA ASP A 368 -62.12 -44.13 26.84
C ASP A 368 -61.38 -42.88 27.38
N GLU A 369 -61.63 -42.58 28.65
CA GLU A 369 -61.44 -41.36 29.44
C GLU A 369 -60.00 -41.08 29.95
N GLY A 370 -59.83 -39.88 30.54
CA GLY A 370 -58.75 -39.50 31.48
C GLY A 370 -57.97 -38.26 31.02
N GLU A 371 -58.33 -37.02 31.33
CA GLU A 371 -58.40 -36.33 32.64
C GLU A 371 -57.09 -36.29 33.45
N ASP A 372 -56.91 -35.12 34.08
CA ASP A 372 -55.97 -34.69 35.13
C ASP A 372 -54.70 -33.96 34.66
N GLU A 373 -54.66 -32.61 34.68
CA GLU A 373 -54.63 -31.68 35.85
C GLU A 373 -53.27 -31.73 36.56
N GLU A 374 -52.46 -30.67 36.42
CA GLU A 374 -52.17 -29.65 37.47
C GLU A 374 -51.05 -30.17 38.41
N GLU A 375 -50.17 -29.42 39.05
CA GLU A 375 -49.98 -28.02 39.35
C GLU A 375 -48.57 -27.96 40.04
N ASP A 376 -48.07 -26.75 40.32
CA ASP A 376 -47.20 -26.43 41.47
C ASP A 376 -45.72 -26.88 41.48
N GLU A 377 -44.79 -26.18 42.11
CA GLU A 377 -44.69 -24.83 42.70
C GLU A 377 -43.19 -24.59 42.91
N GLU A 378 -42.88 -23.31 43.06
CA GLU A 378 -41.75 -22.62 43.70
C GLU A 378 -40.73 -23.43 44.53
N GLU A 379 -39.46 -23.00 44.51
CA GLU A 379 -38.82 -22.36 45.68
C GLU A 379 -37.40 -21.87 45.34
N GLU A 380 -37.13 -20.64 45.80
CA GLU A 380 -35.85 -19.93 45.84
C GLU A 380 -34.90 -20.58 46.87
N GLU A 381 -33.58 -20.35 46.77
CA GLU A 381 -32.74 -19.89 47.90
C GLU A 381 -31.41 -19.29 47.37
N GLU A 382 -31.05 -18.13 47.92
CA GLU A 382 -29.78 -17.43 47.79
C GLU A 382 -28.72 -17.96 48.79
N GLU A 383 -27.42 -17.77 48.51
CA GLU A 383 -26.45 -17.15 49.45
C GLU A 383 -25.04 -17.04 48.82
N ASP A 384 -24.46 -15.83 48.93
CA ASP A 384 -23.09 -15.43 49.30
C ASP A 384 -21.88 -16.29 48.83
N GLY A 385 -20.74 -15.76 48.38
CA GLY A 385 -20.08 -14.46 48.54
C GLY A 385 -18.55 -14.68 48.45
N GLU A 386 -17.79 -13.58 48.48
CA GLU A 386 -16.33 -13.45 48.68
C GLU A 386 -15.44 -13.23 47.44
N GLU A 387 -14.95 -11.97 47.42
CA GLU A 387 -13.88 -11.37 46.63
C GLU A 387 -12.51 -11.78 47.20
N GLU A 388 -11.48 -11.95 46.35
CA GLU A 388 -10.08 -11.65 46.71
C GLU A 388 -9.31 -11.13 45.47
N GLU A 389 -8.72 -9.94 45.60
CA GLU A 389 -7.71 -9.32 44.74
C GLU A 389 -6.31 -9.62 45.29
N GLU A 390 -5.29 -9.83 44.44
CA GLU A 390 -3.85 -9.49 44.67
C GLU A 390 -3.17 -9.29 43.28
N GLU A 391 -2.73 -8.06 42.92
CA GLU A 391 -1.37 -7.45 43.02
C GLU A 391 -0.36 -8.05 42.02
N GLU A 392 -0.02 -7.36 40.93
CA GLU A 392 1.15 -6.45 40.70
C GLU A 392 2.52 -7.10 40.94
N ASP A 393 3.30 -7.26 39.86
CA ASP A 393 4.77 -7.41 39.91
C ASP A 393 5.42 -6.65 38.72
N ASP A 394 6.21 -5.65 39.09
CA ASP A 394 7.21 -4.91 38.30
C ASP A 394 8.45 -5.81 38.07
N ASP A 395 9.10 -5.71 36.91
CA ASP A 395 10.54 -6.02 36.81
C ASP A 395 11.24 -5.13 35.77
N GLU A 396 12.29 -4.47 36.25
CA GLU A 396 13.17 -3.50 35.60
C GLU A 396 14.53 -4.13 35.23
N ARG A 397 15.15 -3.65 34.13
CA ARG A 397 16.59 -3.72 33.73
C ARG A 397 17.02 -4.98 32.96
N GLU A 398 17.91 -4.94 31.98
CA GLU A 398 19.25 -4.32 31.97
C GLU A 398 19.68 -3.76 30.59
N ASP A 399 20.45 -2.68 30.66
CA ASP A 399 21.26 -2.08 29.59
C ASP A 399 22.54 -2.92 29.37
N GLU A 400 22.90 -3.20 28.12
CA GLU A 400 24.27 -3.62 27.75
C GLU A 400 24.84 -2.63 26.71
N GLU A 401 25.80 -1.83 27.17
CA GLU A 401 26.75 -1.08 26.37
C GLU A 401 27.88 -2.03 25.93
N GLU A 402 28.13 -2.18 24.63
CA GLU A 402 29.38 -2.79 24.14
C GLU A 402 30.33 -1.70 23.65
N GLU A 403 31.54 -1.72 24.22
CA GLU A 403 32.64 -0.79 24.00
C GLU A 403 33.39 -1.01 22.69
N GLU A 404 34.00 0.07 22.22
CA GLU A 404 35.01 0.16 21.17
C GLU A 404 36.27 -0.65 21.52
N ASP A 405 36.67 -1.58 20.67
CA ASP A 405 38.06 -2.04 20.59
C ASP A 405 38.70 -1.51 19.30
N GLY A 406 39.70 -0.65 19.50
CA GLY A 406 40.58 -0.15 18.46
C GLY A 406 41.75 -1.11 18.23
N GLU A 407 41.99 -1.46 16.97
CA GLU A 407 43.26 -2.04 16.54
C GLU A 407 44.00 -1.04 15.65
N GLN A 408 45.10 -0.54 16.20
CA GLN A 408 46.20 0.09 15.48
C GLN A 408 47.00 -1.00 14.79
N GLU A 409 47.23 -0.88 13.48
CA GLU A 409 48.45 -1.39 12.85
C GLU A 409 49.09 -0.22 12.08
N GLU A 410 50.17 0.29 12.67
CA GLU A 410 51.27 0.97 11.98
C GLU A 410 52.27 -0.09 11.48
N ASP A 411 53.20 0.35 10.62
CA ASP A 411 54.33 -0.36 9.98
C ASP A 411 53.99 -0.84 8.55
N GLU A 412 54.72 -0.49 7.49
CA GLU A 412 56.10 -0.02 7.39
C GLU A 412 56.31 0.71 6.04
N GLU A 413 57.25 1.65 6.07
CA GLU A 413 57.81 2.41 4.96
C GLU A 413 58.55 1.49 3.96
N ASP A 414 58.47 1.80 2.67
CA ASP A 414 59.60 1.55 1.77
C ASP A 414 59.72 2.71 0.77
N ASP A 415 60.95 3.19 0.71
CA ASP A 415 61.47 4.43 0.17
C ASP A 415 62.04 4.21 -1.24
N GLU A 416 62.56 5.30 -1.84
CA GLU A 416 63.37 5.39 -3.08
C GLU A 416 62.59 5.56 -4.40
N SER A 417 62.44 6.77 -4.94
CA SER A 417 63.41 7.72 -5.55
C SER A 417 63.70 7.47 -7.03
N ASP A 418 63.49 8.52 -7.84
CA ASP A 418 64.45 9.09 -8.81
C ASP A 418 63.67 9.91 -9.86
N GLU A 419 63.80 11.25 -9.78
CA GLU A 419 64.60 12.11 -10.69
C GLU A 419 63.83 12.45 -11.99
N GLU A 420 63.27 13.66 -12.08
CA GLU A 420 63.87 14.86 -12.69
C GLU A 420 64.09 14.74 -14.21
N GLU A 421 63.38 15.56 -14.99
CA GLU A 421 64.07 16.44 -15.94
C GLU A 421 63.19 17.65 -16.30
N GLU A 422 63.77 18.82 -16.06
CA GLU A 422 63.35 20.15 -16.45
C GLU A 422 63.48 20.37 -17.97
N GLY A 423 62.84 21.41 -18.47
CA GLY A 423 63.03 21.89 -19.85
C GLY A 423 62.19 23.13 -20.13
N GLU A 424 62.74 24.28 -19.73
CA GLU A 424 62.23 25.64 -19.92
C GLU A 424 62.35 26.14 -21.38
N ASP A 425 61.86 27.38 -21.57
CA ASP A 425 62.26 28.38 -22.58
C ASP A 425 61.64 28.29 -23.98
N GLU A 426 61.28 29.37 -24.70
CA GLU A 426 61.33 30.84 -24.57
C GLU A 426 60.54 31.35 -25.82
N GLU A 427 59.62 32.32 -25.71
CA GLU A 427 59.76 33.76 -26.06
C GLU A 427 59.72 34.13 -27.57
N GLU A 428 59.20 35.35 -27.79
CA GLU A 428 59.21 36.22 -28.98
C GLU A 428 58.30 35.91 -30.19
N SER A 429 57.79 36.86 -30.97
CA SER A 429 57.29 38.27 -30.87
C SER A 429 56.88 38.66 -32.31
N ASP A 430 56.41 39.90 -32.50
CA ASP A 430 56.23 40.65 -33.77
C ASP A 430 54.89 40.43 -34.50
N GLU A 431 53.95 41.40 -34.54
CA GLU A 431 53.93 42.80 -35.02
C GLU A 431 53.38 42.96 -36.46
N GLU A 432 52.73 44.12 -36.65
CA GLU A 432 52.27 44.80 -37.88
C GLU A 432 50.83 44.49 -38.38
N GLU A 433 49.88 45.43 -38.22
CA GLU A 433 49.54 46.59 -39.10
C GLU A 433 49.01 46.13 -40.48
N SER A 434 47.98 46.67 -41.14
CA SER A 434 47.27 47.96 -41.15
C SER A 434 46.01 47.81 -42.04
N ASP A 435 45.06 48.75 -41.89
CA ASP A 435 44.18 49.40 -42.89
C ASP A 435 43.60 48.61 -44.09
N ASP A 436 42.29 48.68 -44.34
CA ASP A 436 41.68 49.85 -45.01
C ASP A 436 40.15 49.69 -45.24
N GLU A 437 39.50 50.84 -45.44
CA GLU A 437 38.10 51.10 -45.78
C GLU A 437 37.68 50.45 -47.14
N GLU A 438 36.44 50.36 -47.64
CA GLU A 438 35.32 51.30 -47.83
C GLU A 438 34.10 50.45 -48.29
N VAL A 439 32.89 50.57 -47.75
CA VAL A 439 31.83 51.55 -48.08
C VAL A 439 31.18 51.41 -49.49
N LYS A 440 29.85 51.22 -49.45
CA LYS A 440 28.78 51.51 -50.46
C LYS A 440 28.63 50.62 -51.70
N LYS A 441 27.48 49.93 -51.76
CA LYS A 441 26.29 50.48 -52.46
C LYS A 441 24.99 49.84 -51.99
#